data_AF-A0A6L4WNC5-F1
#
_entry.id   AF-A0A6L4WNC5-F1
#
_cell.length_a   1.000
_cell.length_b   1.000
_cell.length_c   1.000
_cell.angle_alpha   90.00
_cell.angle_beta   90.00
_cell.angle_gamma   90.00
#
_symmetry.space_group_name_H-M   'P 1'
#
loop_
_entity.id
_entity.type
_entity.pdbx_description
1 polymer ?
#
loop_
_entity_poly.entity_id
_entity_poly.type
_entity_poly.pdbx_seq_one_letter_code
_entity_poly.pdbx_strand_id
1 'polypeptide(L)'
;MKISYHRRRKIKTRRIALDKLIKDGIEEPKELAELLKVTIPTIKRDIEELKTMSKSDLTFKTKESSQQILEKKDTILKMLDDEEYYTDKGEINIAKISSKLKTSRTTVLSVLNGE
;
A
#
# COMPACT_ATOMS: atom_id res chain seq x y z
N MET A 1 -0.56 9.67 -17.27
CA MET A 1 0.91 9.48 -17.27
C MET A 1 1.34 8.67 -16.05
N LYS A 2 1.88 7.45 -16.21
CA LYS A 2 2.33 6.61 -15.09
C LYS A 2 3.71 7.10 -14.61
N ILE A 3 3.77 7.63 -13.39
CA ILE A 3 5.03 8.03 -12.76
C ILE A 3 5.76 6.80 -12.19
N SER A 4 7.08 6.86 -12.03
CA SER A 4 7.85 5.73 -11.46
C SER A 4 7.53 5.51 -9.97
N TYR A 5 7.79 4.30 -9.46
CA TYR A 5 7.64 3.99 -8.03
C TYR A 5 8.51 4.90 -7.16
N HIS A 6 9.76 5.12 -7.55
CA HIS A 6 10.67 6.04 -6.84
C HIS A 6 10.09 7.47 -6.75
N ARG A 7 9.51 7.97 -7.85
CA ARG A 7 8.89 9.29 -7.88
C ARG A 7 7.66 9.35 -6.96
N ARG A 8 6.80 8.33 -6.97
CA ARG A 8 5.67 8.22 -6.03
C ARG A 8 6.14 8.23 -4.57
N ARG A 9 7.18 7.44 -4.27
CA ARG A 9 7.75 7.34 -2.92
C ARG A 9 8.29 8.69 -2.45
N LYS A 10 9.04 9.40 -3.29
CA LYS A 10 9.57 10.75 -2.98
C LYS A 10 8.45 11.75 -2.66
N ILE A 11 7.39 11.79 -3.48
CA ILE A 11 6.24 12.68 -3.25
C ILE A 11 5.53 12.33 -1.93
N LYS A 12 5.26 11.04 -1.69
CA LYS A 12 4.59 10.59 -0.46
C LYS A 12 5.41 10.91 0.78
N THR A 13 6.71 10.63 0.79
CA THR A 13 7.60 11.00 1.90
C THR A 13 7.57 12.50 2.17
N ARG A 14 7.58 13.33 1.13
CA ARG A 14 7.50 14.78 1.28
C ARG A 14 6.15 15.23 1.87
N ARG A 15 5.03 14.67 1.41
CA ARG A 15 3.69 14.98 1.96
C ARG A 15 3.55 14.55 3.42
N ILE A 16 4.15 13.42 3.79
CA ILE A 16 4.19 12.96 5.20
C ILE A 16 4.99 13.95 6.07
N ALA A 17 6.14 14.42 5.58
CA ALA A 17 6.92 15.41 6.30
C ALA A 17 6.18 16.76 6.41
N LEU A 18 5.53 17.18 5.33
CA LEU A 18 4.70 18.39 5.30
C LEU A 18 3.54 18.33 6.30
N ASP A 19 2.80 17.22 6.36
CA ASP A 19 1.72 17.01 7.33
C ASP A 19 2.21 17.11 8.79
N LYS A 20 3.42 16.62 9.07
CA LYS A 20 4.04 16.79 10.40
C LYS A 20 4.37 18.24 10.71
N LEU A 21 5.04 18.94 9.79
CA LEU A 21 5.42 20.35 10.00
C LEU A 21 4.21 21.26 10.19
N ILE A 22 3.11 21.01 9.46
CA ILE A 22 1.85 21.74 9.63
C ILE A 22 1.26 21.46 11.03
N LYS A 23 1.31 20.22 11.51
CA LYS A 23 0.85 19.85 12.87
C LYS A 23 1.72 20.45 13.97
N ASP A 24 3.01 20.66 13.69
CA ASP A 24 3.95 21.31 14.59
C ASP A 24 3.79 22.85 14.61
N GLY A 25 2.86 23.40 13.79
CA GLY A 25 2.48 24.81 13.80
C GLY A 25 3.19 25.69 12.76
N ILE A 26 3.91 25.11 11.80
CA ILE A 26 4.58 25.87 10.73
C ILE A 26 3.62 26.03 9.55
N GLU A 27 3.08 27.24 9.38
CA GLU A 27 2.09 27.54 8.34
C GLU A 27 2.68 28.30 7.14
N GLU A 28 3.79 29.01 7.32
CA GLU A 28 4.37 29.88 6.30
C GLU A 28 4.92 29.03 5.12
N PRO A 29 4.38 29.17 3.88
CA PRO A 29 4.80 28.35 2.74
C PRO A 29 6.28 28.50 2.37
N LYS A 30 6.88 29.65 2.70
CA LYS A 30 8.30 29.92 2.48
C LYS A 30 9.18 29.10 3.41
N GLU A 31 8.84 29.05 4.69
CA GLU A 31 9.56 28.26 5.70
C GLU A 31 9.45 26.77 5.41
N LEU A 32 8.25 26.29 5.08
CA LEU A 32 8.01 24.89 4.69
C LEU A 32 8.82 24.50 3.44
N ALA A 33 8.94 25.40 2.46
CA ALA A 33 9.73 25.19 1.25
C ALA A 33 11.22 25.06 1.55
N GLU A 34 11.74 25.89 2.45
CA GLU A 34 13.14 25.88 2.88
C GLU A 34 13.46 24.59 3.67
N LEU A 35 12.64 24.25 4.67
CA LEU A 35 12.81 23.05 5.49
C LEU A 35 12.76 21.76 4.67
N LEU A 36 11.84 21.68 3.70
CA LEU A 36 11.67 20.50 2.84
C LEU A 36 12.56 20.56 1.57
N LYS A 37 13.36 21.61 1.39
CA LYS A 37 14.24 21.84 0.23
C LYS A 37 13.50 21.68 -1.11
N VAL A 38 12.33 22.28 -1.21
CA VAL A 38 11.49 22.28 -2.41
C VAL A 38 11.00 23.69 -2.74
N THR A 39 10.41 23.86 -3.92
CA THR A 39 9.91 25.17 -4.35
C THR A 39 8.56 25.49 -3.70
N ILE A 40 8.28 26.77 -3.46
CA ILE A 40 6.98 27.24 -2.92
C ILE A 40 5.78 26.72 -3.72
N PRO A 41 5.78 26.71 -5.08
CA PRO A 41 4.69 26.12 -5.85
C PRO A 41 4.47 24.62 -5.58
N THR A 42 5.53 23.89 -5.23
CA THR A 42 5.44 22.48 -4.86
C THR A 42 4.72 22.30 -3.52
N ILE A 43 5.04 23.13 -2.53
CA ILE A 43 4.38 23.14 -1.23
C ILE A 43 2.89 23.44 -1.39
N LYS A 44 2.54 24.52 -2.10
CA LYS A 44 1.14 24.90 -2.33
C LYS A 44 0.32 23.75 -2.95
N ARG A 45 0.90 23.07 -3.95
CA ARG A 45 0.25 21.90 -4.58
C ARG A 45 0.09 20.74 -3.61
N ASP A 46 1.11 20.45 -2.80
CA ASP A 46 1.04 19.36 -1.83
C ASP A 46 0.06 19.67 -0.68
N ILE A 47 -0.11 20.93 -0.28
CA ILE A 47 -1.13 21.37 0.70
C ILE A 47 -2.54 21.12 0.17
N GLU A 48 -2.84 21.50 -1.07
CA GLU A 48 -4.17 21.26 -1.67
C GLU A 48 -4.49 19.77 -1.74
N GLU A 49 -3.49 18.95 -2.09
CA GLU A 49 -3.63 17.50 -2.15
C GLU A 49 -3.87 16.90 -0.76
N LEU A 50 -3.17 17.38 0.28
CA LEU A 50 -3.32 16.90 1.65
C LEU A 50 -4.76 17.03 2.17
N LYS A 51 -5.51 18.05 1.74
CA LYS A 51 -6.93 18.24 2.14
C LYS A 51 -7.83 17.07 1.72
N THR A 52 -7.50 16.40 0.63
CA THR A 52 -8.28 15.27 0.09
C THR A 52 -7.73 13.90 0.49
N MET A 53 -6.54 13.85 1.09
CA MET A 53 -5.87 12.59 1.44
C MET A 53 -6.36 12.06 2.78
N SER A 54 -6.48 10.73 2.87
CA SER A 54 -6.74 10.05 4.14
C SER A 54 -5.43 9.77 4.90
N LYS A 55 -5.54 9.44 6.19
CA LYS A 55 -4.39 8.98 6.99
C LYS A 55 -3.72 7.74 6.39
N SER A 56 -4.48 6.89 5.71
CA SER A 56 -3.94 5.70 5.03
C SER A 56 -3.04 6.06 3.84
N ASP A 57 -3.32 7.19 3.17
CA ASP A 57 -2.51 7.68 2.06
C ASP A 57 -1.17 8.25 2.50
N LEU A 58 -1.05 8.62 3.79
CA LEU A 58 0.17 9.11 4.44
C LEU A 58 0.94 8.03 5.20
N THR A 59 0.56 6.76 5.10
CA THR A 59 1.30 5.65 5.72
C THR A 59 1.85 4.71 4.65
N PHE A 60 3.12 4.32 4.77
CA PHE A 60 3.66 3.25 3.92
C PHE A 60 3.10 1.91 4.41
N LYS A 61 2.70 1.04 3.48
CA LYS A 61 2.39 -0.34 3.84
C LYS A 61 3.64 -0.94 4.46
N THR A 62 3.55 -1.33 5.73
CA THR A 62 4.59 -2.10 6.41
C THR A 62 4.67 -3.48 5.79
N LYS A 63 5.84 -4.13 5.88
CA LYS A 63 5.92 -5.56 5.58
C LYS A 63 4.98 -6.31 6.52
N GLU A 64 4.33 -7.35 6.01
CA GLU A 64 3.51 -8.24 6.84
C GLU A 64 4.39 -8.91 7.89
N SER A 65 3.85 -9.09 9.10
CA SER A 65 4.55 -9.84 10.15
C SER A 65 4.57 -11.33 9.82
N SER A 66 5.51 -12.08 10.39
CA SER A 66 5.57 -13.53 10.22
C SER A 66 4.24 -14.21 10.59
N GLN A 67 3.58 -13.73 11.64
CA GLN A 67 2.28 -14.23 12.07
C GLN A 67 1.19 -14.01 11.01
N GLN A 68 1.14 -12.81 10.41
CA GLN A 68 0.20 -12.51 9.33
C GLN A 68 0.45 -13.35 8.07
N ILE A 69 1.71 -13.66 7.80
CA ILE A 69 2.09 -14.54 6.70
C ILE A 69 1.56 -15.95 6.99
N LEU A 70 1.81 -16.49 8.19
CA LEU A 70 1.34 -17.83 8.59
C LEU A 70 -0.19 -17.95 8.55
N GLU A 71 -0.91 -17.00 9.15
CA GLU A 71 -2.38 -16.99 9.14
C GLU A 71 -2.93 -16.96 7.71
N LYS A 72 -2.26 -16.23 6.81
CA LYS A 72 -2.64 -16.20 5.40
C LYS A 72 -2.39 -17.54 4.72
N LYS A 73 -1.27 -18.22 5.01
CA LYS A 73 -1.01 -19.57 4.50
C LYS A 73 -2.09 -20.54 4.97
N ASP A 74 -2.39 -20.54 6.27
CA ASP A 74 -3.43 -21.39 6.86
C ASP A 74 -4.81 -21.12 6.24
N THR A 75 -5.11 -19.85 5.97
CA THR A 75 -6.36 -19.46 5.30
C THR A 75 -6.42 -19.99 3.87
N ILE A 76 -5.32 -19.92 3.11
CA ILE A 76 -5.25 -20.48 1.76
C ILE A 76 -5.46 -22.00 1.80
N LEU A 77 -4.82 -22.70 2.73
CA LEU A 77 -4.96 -24.15 2.87
C LEU A 77 -6.40 -24.56 3.22
N LYS A 78 -7.06 -23.84 4.14
CA LYS A 78 -8.48 -24.06 4.47
C LYS A 78 -9.43 -23.83 3.29
N MET A 79 -9.08 -22.94 2.36
CA MET A 79 -9.86 -22.72 1.14
C MET A 79 -9.77 -23.89 0.15
N LEU A 80 -8.79 -24.79 0.30
CA LEU A 80 -8.70 -26.00 -0.54
C LEU A 80 -9.75 -27.05 -0.17
N ASP A 81 -10.29 -26.99 1.04
CA ASP A 81 -11.37 -27.89 1.47
C ASP A 81 -12.74 -27.44 0.96
N ASP A 82 -12.84 -26.27 0.32
CA ASP A 82 -14.09 -25.67 -0.16
C ASP A 82 -14.17 -25.74 -1.69
N GLU A 83 -15.13 -26.55 -2.18
CA GLU A 83 -15.40 -26.77 -3.60
C GLU A 83 -15.69 -25.46 -4.37
N GLU A 84 -16.15 -24.40 -3.68
CA GLU A 84 -16.43 -23.10 -4.29
C GLU A 84 -15.17 -22.46 -4.92
N TYR A 85 -13.97 -22.88 -4.53
CA TYR A 85 -12.71 -22.40 -5.10
C TYR A 85 -12.16 -23.29 -6.21
N TYR A 86 -12.91 -24.28 -6.67
CA TYR A 86 -12.55 -25.10 -7.81
C TYR A 86 -13.31 -24.64 -9.05
N THR A 87 -12.72 -24.90 -10.21
CA THR A 87 -13.38 -24.74 -11.50
C THR A 87 -14.21 -25.98 -11.80
N ASP A 88 -15.10 -25.91 -12.79
CA ASP A 88 -15.91 -27.05 -13.25
C ASP A 88 -15.06 -28.26 -13.71
N LYS A 89 -13.77 -28.05 -13.95
CA LYS A 89 -12.80 -29.10 -14.33
C LYS A 89 -12.10 -29.74 -13.13
N GLY A 90 -12.40 -29.32 -11.90
CA GLY A 90 -11.73 -29.76 -10.68
C GLY A 90 -10.36 -29.12 -10.45
N GLU A 91 -10.01 -28.05 -11.18
CA GLU A 91 -8.76 -27.30 -10.96
C GLU A 91 -8.98 -26.15 -9.97
N ILE A 92 -7.99 -25.87 -9.11
CA ILE A 92 -8.05 -24.75 -8.15
C ILE A 92 -8.12 -23.41 -8.89
N ASN A 93 -9.11 -22.59 -8.55
CA ASN A 93 -9.31 -21.26 -9.08
C ASN A 93 -8.45 -20.22 -8.32
N ILE A 94 -7.16 -20.18 -8.66
CA ILE A 94 -6.17 -19.29 -8.04
C ILE A 94 -6.58 -17.81 -8.18
N ALA A 95 -7.22 -17.43 -9.29
CA ALA A 95 -7.67 -16.06 -9.51
C ALA A 95 -8.71 -15.64 -8.46
N LYS A 96 -9.68 -16.52 -8.18
CA LYS A 96 -10.71 -16.30 -7.16
C LYS A 96 -10.10 -16.16 -5.76
N ILE A 97 -9.19 -17.06 -5.38
CA ILE A 97 -8.48 -17.01 -4.09
C ILE A 97 -7.68 -15.71 -3.96
N SER A 98 -6.89 -15.36 -4.99
CA SER A 98 -6.05 -14.15 -4.98
C SER A 98 -6.87 -12.87 -4.81
N SER A 99 -8.02 -12.79 -5.47
CA SER A 99 -8.95 -11.66 -5.38
C SER A 99 -9.59 -11.57 -3.99
N LYS A 100 -10.11 -12.70 -3.47
CA LYS A 100 -10.78 -12.76 -2.16
C LYS A 100 -9.84 -12.38 -1.02
N LEU A 101 -8.59 -12.87 -1.06
CA LEU A 101 -7.57 -12.60 -0.05
C LEU A 101 -6.76 -11.32 -0.31
N LYS A 102 -7.04 -10.60 -1.40
CA LYS A 102 -6.28 -9.41 -1.84
C LYS A 102 -4.76 -9.65 -1.85
N THR A 103 -4.37 -10.85 -2.28
CA THR A 103 -2.97 -11.30 -2.31
C THR A 103 -2.52 -11.59 -3.74
N SER A 104 -1.21 -11.74 -3.95
CA SER A 104 -0.68 -12.01 -5.28
C SER A 104 -0.91 -13.48 -5.68
N ARG A 105 -1.05 -13.74 -6.99
CA ARG A 105 -1.11 -15.11 -7.53
C ARG A 105 0.12 -15.94 -7.12
N THR A 106 1.30 -15.32 -7.12
CA THR A 106 2.56 -15.96 -6.72
C THR A 106 2.54 -16.39 -5.25
N THR A 107 1.97 -15.58 -4.36
CA THR A 107 1.80 -15.95 -2.95
C THR A 107 0.92 -17.18 -2.80
N VAL A 108 -0.19 -17.26 -3.54
CA VAL A 108 -1.06 -18.46 -3.51
C VAL A 108 -0.30 -19.68 -4.01
N LEU A 109 0.37 -19.57 -5.17
CA LEU A 109 1.16 -20.67 -5.74
C LEU A 109 2.28 -21.17 -4.81
N SER A 110 2.99 -20.26 -4.15
CA SER A 110 4.04 -20.59 -3.17
C SER A 110 3.48 -21.50 -2.06
N VAL A 111 2.31 -21.16 -1.51
CA VAL A 111 1.64 -22.00 -0.50
C VAL A 111 1.21 -23.35 -1.05
N LEU A 112 0.65 -23.40 -2.27
CA LEU A 112 0.26 -24.67 -2.91
C LEU A 112 1.45 -25.59 -3.18
N ASN A 113 2.63 -25.02 -3.39
CA ASN A 113 3.89 -25.74 -3.59
C ASN A 113 4.59 -26.13 -2.28
N GLY A 114 4.02 -25.78 -1.12
CA GLY A 114 4.58 -26.13 0.20
C GLY A 114 5.70 -25.23 0.70
N GLU A 115 5.86 -24.03 0.12
CA GLU A 115 6.81 -23.00 0.59
C GLU A 115 6.22 -22.14 1.72
#